data_AF-A0A072NF01-F1
#
_entry.id   AF-A0A072NF01-F1
#
_cell.length_a   1.000
_cell.length_b   1.000
_cell.length_c   1.000
_cell.angle_alpha   90.00
_cell.angle_beta   90.00
_cell.angle_gamma   90.00
#
_symmetry.space_group_name_H-M   'P 1'
#
loop_
_entity.id
_entity.type
_entity.pdbx_description
1 polymer ?
#
loop_
_entity_poly.entity_id
_entity_poly.type
_entity_poly.pdbx_seq_one_letter_code
_entity_poly.pdbx_strand_id
1 'polypeptide(L)' 'MAEYDRSSHLKAIHANRKTNTSQKVDEALKRLIRANEKINFNSVASEADVSKATLYNNKDFRSRIETLRNQQSQVPTPK' A
#
# COMPACT_ATOMS: atom_id res chain seq x y z
N MET A 1 -15.43 35.00 -14.80
CA MET A 1 -14.30 34.13 -14.43
C MET A 1 -14.73 33.33 -13.22
N ALA A 2 -14.77 32.00 -13.31
CA ALA A 2 -15.12 31.17 -12.16
C ALA A 2 -14.10 31.39 -11.04
N GLU A 3 -14.58 31.64 -9.84
CA GLU A 3 -13.78 31.89 -8.64
C GLU A 3 -13.00 30.61 -8.29
N TYR A 4 -11.69 30.63 -8.50
CA TYR A 4 -10.83 29.48 -8.22
C TYR A 4 -10.62 29.34 -6.72
N ASP A 5 -11.38 28.43 -6.10
CA ASP A 5 -11.18 28.07 -4.70
C ASP A 5 -9.98 27.13 -4.55
N ARG A 6 -8.83 27.73 -4.26
CA ARG A 6 -7.57 27.04 -4.01
C ARG A 6 -7.67 26.03 -2.86
N SER A 7 -8.49 26.28 -1.84
CA SER A 7 -8.58 25.43 -0.66
C SER A 7 -9.27 24.10 -0.98
N SER A 8 -10.40 24.15 -1.69
CA SER A 8 -11.08 22.94 -2.15
C SER A 8 -10.23 22.16 -3.16
N HIS A 9 -9.54 22.85 -4.08
CA HIS A 9 -8.64 22.19 -5.03
C HIS A 9 -7.50 21.42 -4.33
N LEU A 10 -6.85 22.02 -3.33
CA LEU A 10 -5.80 21.36 -2.56
C LEU A 10 -6.33 20.13 -1.80
N LYS A 11 -7.50 20.24 -1.15
CA LYS A 11 -8.13 19.11 -0.47
C LYS A 11 -8.41 17.94 -1.42
N ALA A 12 -8.89 18.23 -2.63
CA ALA A 12 -9.13 17.22 -3.66
C ALA A 12 -7.83 16.53 -4.10
N ILE A 13 -6.74 17.27 -4.30
CA ILE A 13 -5.42 16.70 -4.62
C ILE A 13 -4.96 15.76 -3.49
N HIS A 14 -5.09 16.16 -2.24
CA HIS A 14 -4.68 15.33 -1.10
C HIS A 14 -5.51 14.05 -1.01
N ALA A 15 -6.83 14.13 -1.22
CA ALA A 15 -7.70 12.96 -1.27
C ALA A 15 -7.28 12.01 -2.40
N ASN A 16 -7.06 12.52 -3.61
CA ASN A 16 -6.63 11.72 -4.76
C ASN A 16 -5.27 11.06 -4.55
N ARG A 17 -4.32 11.73 -3.91
CA ARG A 17 -3.02 11.12 -3.58
C ARG A 17 -3.16 9.98 -2.57
N LYS A 18 -4.04 10.14 -1.58
CA LYS A 18 -4.30 9.12 -0.57
C LYS A 18 -4.95 7.88 -1.19
N THR A 19 -5.95 8.06 -2.05
CA THR A 19 -6.62 6.95 -2.75
C THR A 19 -5.66 6.22 -3.69
N ASN A 20 -4.88 6.96 -4.49
CA ASN A 20 -3.90 6.37 -5.41
C ASN A 20 -2.84 5.54 -4.64
N THR A 21 -2.30 6.07 -3.54
CA THR A 21 -1.37 5.33 -2.68
C THR A 21 -1.99 4.02 -2.18
N SER A 22 -3.24 4.05 -1.74
CA SER A 22 -3.93 2.84 -1.28
C SER A 22 -4.12 1.82 -2.40
N GLN A 23 -4.45 2.26 -3.60
CA GLN A 23 -4.60 1.37 -4.75
C GLN A 23 -3.27 0.70 -5.12
N LYS A 24 -2.18 1.48 -5.17
CA LYS A 24 -0.84 0.94 -5.45
C LYS A 24 -0.40 -0.13 -4.44
N VAL A 25 -0.62 0.12 -3.14
CA VAL A 25 -0.29 -0.86 -2.10
C VAL A 25 -1.12 -2.13 -2.24
N ASP A 26 -2.42 -2.00 -2.54
CA ASP A 26 -3.30 -3.15 -2.73
C ASP A 26 -2.93 -3.97 -3.97
N GLU A 27 -2.58 -3.31 -5.08
CA GLU A 27 -2.11 -3.98 -6.28
C GLU A 27 -0.77 -4.69 -6.06
N ALA A 28 0.17 -4.05 -5.35
CA ALA A 28 1.45 -4.65 -5.00
C ALA A 28 1.28 -5.91 -4.15
N LEU A 29 0.42 -5.86 -3.12
CA LEU A 29 0.10 -7.04 -2.32
C LEU A 29 -0.49 -8.17 -3.17
N LYS A 30 -1.44 -7.87 -4.06
CA LYS A 30 -2.01 -8.88 -4.98
C LYS A 30 -0.96 -9.49 -5.89
N ARG A 31 -0.03 -8.69 -6.43
CA ARG A 31 1.06 -9.18 -7.28
C ARG A 31 2.01 -10.08 -6.52
N LEU A 32 2.45 -9.66 -5.33
CA LEU A 32 3.34 -10.45 -4.48
C LEU A 32 2.71 -11.80 -4.10
N ILE A 33 1.43 -11.82 -3.75
CA ILE A 33 0.69 -13.06 -3.48
C ILE A 33 0.67 -13.98 -4.71
N ARG A 34 0.33 -13.44 -5.89
CA ARG A 34 0.27 -14.22 -7.15
C ARG A 34 1.63 -14.74 -7.59
N ALA A 35 2.68 -13.98 -7.37
CA ALA A 35 4.05 -14.36 -7.67
C ALA A 35 4.66 -15.31 -6.62
N ASN A 36 3.93 -15.60 -5.53
CA ASN A 36 4.44 -16.31 -4.35
C ASN A 36 5.72 -15.69 -3.77
N GLU A 37 5.84 -14.37 -3.89
CA GLU A 37 6.97 -13.59 -3.40
C GLU A 37 6.82 -13.28 -1.91
N LYS A 38 7.94 -12.95 -1.26
CA LYS A 38 7.92 -12.66 0.18
C LYS A 38 7.15 -11.38 0.48
N ILE A 39 6.09 -11.44 1.28
CA ILE A 39 5.33 -10.26 1.72
C ILE A 39 5.98 -9.65 2.96
N ASN A 40 6.60 -8.48 2.82
CA ASN A 40 7.15 -7.69 3.91
C ASN A 40 7.19 -6.20 3.53
N PHE A 41 7.53 -5.32 4.47
CA PHE A 41 7.55 -3.87 4.22
C PHE A 41 8.52 -3.44 3.11
N ASN A 42 9.62 -4.17 2.89
CA ASN A 42 10.57 -3.83 1.83
C ASN A 42 10.03 -4.21 0.46
N SER A 43 9.52 -5.43 0.30
CA SER A 43 8.97 -5.89 -0.98
C SER A 43 7.73 -5.10 -1.38
N VAL A 44 6.84 -4.81 -0.42
CA VAL A 44 5.64 -4.00 -0.67
C VAL A 44 6.01 -2.55 -1.03
N ALA A 45 6.98 -1.95 -0.35
CA ALA A 45 7.45 -0.60 -0.68
C ALA A 45 8.03 -0.52 -2.09
N SER A 46 8.84 -1.51 -2.47
CA SER A 46 9.46 -1.59 -3.80
C SER A 46 8.42 -1.82 -4.90
N GLU A 47 7.47 -2.73 -4.70
CA GLU A 47 6.47 -3.09 -5.70
C GLU A 47 5.39 -2.00 -5.87
N ALA A 48 4.99 -1.34 -4.77
CA ALA A 48 3.99 -0.28 -4.80
C ALA A 48 4.57 1.10 -5.17
N ASP A 49 5.89 1.22 -5.28
CA ASP A 49 6.60 2.49 -5.46
C ASP A 49 6.20 3.53 -4.38
N VAL A 50 6.31 3.13 -3.12
CA VAL A 50 6.02 3.98 -1.94
C VAL A 50 7.12 3.87 -0.91
N SER A 51 7.29 4.94 -0.11
CA SER A 51 8.25 4.90 0.99
C SER A 51 7.79 3.94 2.10
N LYS A 52 8.74 3.32 2.83
CA LYS A 52 8.42 2.53 4.02
C LYS A 52 7.72 3.37 5.10
N ALA A 53 8.08 4.66 5.22
CA ALA A 53 7.42 5.57 6.14
C ALA A 53 5.92 5.69 5.84
N THR A 54 5.52 5.70 4.57
CA THR A 54 4.11 5.67 4.15
C THR A 54 3.40 4.41 4.66
N LEU A 55 4.06 3.25 4.61
CA LEU A 55 3.52 1.99 5.09
C LEU A 55 3.44 1.92 6.63
N TYR A 56 4.43 2.44 7.33
CA TYR A 56 4.45 2.45 8.80
C TYR A 56 3.49 3.47 9.41
N ASN A 57 3.38 4.65 8.81
CA ASN A 57 2.52 5.73 9.30
C ASN A 57 1.04 5.44 9.09
N ASN A 58 0.70 4.60 8.11
CA ASN A 58 -0.66 4.13 7.90
C ASN A 58 -0.89 2.78 8.60
N LYS A 59 -1.64 2.81 9.70
CA LYS A 59 -1.95 1.62 10.51
C LYS A 59 -2.65 0.52 9.70
N ASP A 60 -3.47 0.88 8.72
CA ASP A 60 -4.21 -0.09 7.90
C ASP A 60 -3.24 -0.85 6.98
N PHE A 61 -2.29 -0.15 6.36
CA PHE A 61 -1.25 -0.79 5.55
C PHE A 61 -0.37 -1.69 6.40
N ARG A 62 0.07 -1.20 7.56
CA ARG A 62 0.86 -1.98 8.50
C ARG A 62 0.16 -3.28 8.89
N SER A 63 -1.09 -3.20 9.32
CA SER A 63 -1.89 -4.36 9.73
C SER A 63 -2.07 -5.37 8.60
N ARG A 64 -2.39 -4.91 7.38
CA ARG A 64 -2.56 -5.79 6.21
C ARG A 64 -1.27 -6.52 5.84
N ILE A 65 -0.13 -5.81 5.81
CA ILE A 65 1.18 -6.40 5.51
C ILE A 65 1.56 -7.44 6.56
N GLU A 66 1.42 -7.11 7.85
CA GLU A 66 1.74 -8.03 8.95
C GLU A 66 0.85 -9.28 8.91
N THR A 67 -0.45 -9.11 8.67
CA THR A 67 -1.41 -10.22 8.55
C THR A 67 -1.05 -11.15 7.41
N LEU A 68 -0.82 -10.62 6.21
CA LEU A 68 -0.48 -11.41 5.02
C LEU A 68 0.88 -12.11 5.18
N ARG A 69 1.87 -11.43 5.78
CA ARG A 69 3.18 -12.03 6.08
C ARG A 69 3.04 -13.22 7.04
N ASN A 70 2.23 -13.06 8.09
CA ASN A 70 1.99 -14.14 9.04
C ASN A 70 1.28 -15.31 8.35
N GLN A 71 0.26 -15.05 7.53
CA GLN A 71 -0.41 -16.08 6.75
C GLN A 71 0.57 -16.85 5.85
N GLN A 72 1.46 -16.15 5.14
CA GLN A 72 2.48 -16.78 4.30
C GLN A 72 3.44 -17.68 5.10
N SER A 73 3.79 -17.29 6.34
CA SER A 73 4.67 -18.10 7.20
C SER A 73 4.01 -19.36 7.77
N GLN A 74 2.68 -19.38 7.87
CA GLN A 74 1.93 -20.53 8.37
C GLN A 74 1.60 -21.56 7.29
N VAL A 75 1.81 -21.22 6.00
CA VAL A 75 1.69 -22.20 4.92
C VAL A 75 2.93 -23.10 4.97
N PRO A 76 2.78 -24.43 5.19
CA PRO A 76 3.90 -25.34 5.12
C PRO A 76 4.44 -25.33 3.69
N THR A 77 5.69 -24.94 3.49
CA THR A 77 6.37 -25.17 2.21
C THR A 77 6.41 -26.67 1.96
N PRO A 78 5.87 -27.19 0.85
CA PRO A 78 6.07 -28.57 0.48
C PRO A 78 7.58 -28.83 0.38
N LYS A 79 8.06 -29.86 1.09
CA LYS A 79 9.44 -30.34 0.98
C LYS A 79 9.68 -30.96 -0.39
#